data_AF-A0A5C1ACE8-F1
#
_entry.id   AF-A0A5C1ACE8-F1
#
_cell.length_a   1.000
_cell.length_b   1.000
_cell.length_c   1.000
_cell.angle_alpha   90.00
_cell.angle_beta   90.00
_cell.angle_gamma   90.00
#
_symmetry.space_group_name_H-M   'P 1'
#
loop_
_entity.id
_entity.type
_entity.pdbx_description
1 polymer ?
#
loop_
_entity_poly.entity_id
_entity_poly.type
_entity_poly.pdbx_seq_one_letter_code
_entity_poly.pdbx_strand_id
1 'polypeptide(L)'
;MTPFARSTAWQLRVILLGLWATGFSSPVRADPPKALASSIQLAKVVDFSKLPQIAKSKVGRNESANFTADVPGSVADVAKHYRTQLDSLGWKPATNAAKSDDSESCASSELWKDGHSLYLMVFRFGDKPSANVTLGFRGNLDTRTLPRSKGAKELYGSQIQTTYVAEAKVPAEAETLAKDLTADGWQEFKTLFTSTTKSDKERHLQFRKNGYAITVSVEQVEAQNNKTVVQYGVEALSHELPAPADATDVEFADLRWEMRCKVARDLKAVAEFYEKAMPAAGYTALQSEKPTATGGVYKYATPEKDVISVILSSKDGKATTVKLIGFSQKGLEDRKKAIERGEIDPNSD
;
A
#
# COMPACT_ATOMS: atom_id res chain seq x y z
N MET A 1 -14.02 -29.63 26.06
CA MET A 1 -12.70 -29.07 26.42
C MET A 1 -11.91 -28.84 25.14
N THR A 2 -11.88 -27.57 24.71
CA THR A 2 -10.82 -26.94 23.87
C THR A 2 -9.45 -27.05 24.58
N PRO A 3 -8.27 -26.73 23.96
CA PRO A 3 -8.07 -25.86 22.79
C PRO A 3 -7.01 -26.32 21.77
N PHE A 4 -6.99 -25.73 20.58
CA PHE A 4 -5.73 -25.33 19.93
C PHE A 4 -6.00 -24.18 18.95
N ALA A 5 -5.71 -22.97 19.41
CA ALA A 5 -5.47 -21.81 18.58
C ALA A 5 -4.06 -21.93 17.99
N ARG A 6 -3.92 -21.85 16.67
CA ARG A 6 -2.63 -21.58 16.02
C ARG A 6 -2.73 -20.22 15.34
N SER A 7 -1.92 -19.29 15.82
CA SER A 7 -1.83 -17.93 15.33
C SER A 7 -1.15 -17.89 13.96
N THR A 8 -1.78 -17.20 13.04
CA THR A 8 -1.21 -16.74 11.77
C THR A 8 -0.15 -15.66 12.05
N ALA A 9 1.11 -16.09 12.13
CA ALA A 9 2.29 -15.22 12.14
C ALA A 9 3.33 -15.81 11.18
N TRP A 10 3.06 -15.68 9.88
CA TRP A 10 3.99 -16.04 8.82
C TRP A 10 3.80 -15.06 7.67
N GLN A 11 4.33 -13.85 7.80
CA GLN A 11 4.83 -13.00 6.71
C GLN A 11 5.81 -11.98 7.32
N LEU A 12 6.88 -11.68 6.56
CA LEU A 12 7.96 -10.73 6.84
C LEU A 12 9.01 -11.19 7.86
N ARG A 13 9.90 -12.09 7.42
CA ARG A 13 11.30 -12.09 7.88
C ARG A 13 12.25 -12.20 6.69
N VAL A 14 12.94 -11.08 6.46
CA VAL A 14 14.34 -10.97 6.06
C VAL A 14 14.73 -11.47 4.66
N ILE A 15 14.75 -10.54 3.70
CA ILE A 15 15.76 -10.54 2.64
C ILE A 15 16.87 -9.59 3.09
N LEU A 16 17.85 -10.11 3.84
CA LEU A 16 19.18 -9.52 3.94
C LEU A 16 20.01 -10.20 2.84
N LEU A 17 19.82 -9.75 1.59
CA LEU A 17 20.73 -10.12 0.51
C LEU A 17 21.99 -9.25 0.65
N GLY A 18 23.11 -9.91 0.93
CA GLY A 18 24.43 -9.28 0.94
C GLY A 18 24.76 -8.73 -0.44
N LEU A 19 24.67 -7.41 -0.59
CA LEU A 19 25.25 -6.71 -1.74
C LEU A 19 26.72 -6.38 -1.47
N TRP A 20 27.59 -7.00 -2.25
CA TRP A 20 28.95 -6.49 -2.44
C TRP A 20 28.87 -5.15 -3.16
N ALA A 21 29.53 -4.14 -2.60
CA ALA A 21 29.62 -2.80 -3.17
C ALA A 21 30.46 -2.82 -4.45
N THR A 22 29.80 -2.89 -5.61
CA THR A 22 30.36 -2.42 -6.88
C THR A 22 29.65 -1.15 -7.28
N GLY A 23 30.40 -0.08 -7.56
CA GLY A 23 29.84 1.24 -7.89
C GLY A 23 28.88 1.18 -9.07
N PHE A 24 27.60 1.35 -8.81
CA PHE A 24 26.56 1.53 -9.82
C PHE A 24 26.28 3.03 -9.96
N SER A 25 26.54 3.59 -11.14
CA SER A 25 26.01 4.91 -11.48
C SER A 25 24.50 4.79 -11.71
N SER A 26 23.69 5.53 -10.94
CA SER A 26 22.24 5.62 -11.19
C SER A 26 21.95 6.16 -12.59
N PRO A 27 20.87 5.71 -13.27
CA PRO A 27 20.51 6.24 -14.58
C PRO A 27 20.04 7.68 -14.47
N VAL A 28 20.07 8.40 -15.61
CA VAL A 28 19.74 9.83 -15.71
C VAL A 28 18.34 10.09 -15.15
N ARG A 29 18.33 10.94 -14.12
CA ARG A 29 17.20 11.42 -13.33
C ARG A 29 16.17 12.13 -14.21
N ALA A 30 14.93 11.63 -14.23
CA ALA A 30 13.80 12.51 -14.49
C ALA A 30 13.58 13.37 -13.23
N ASP A 31 13.31 14.67 -13.39
CA ASP A 31 13.00 15.51 -12.24
C ASP A 31 11.73 14.99 -11.55
N PRO A 32 11.73 14.87 -10.21
CA PRO A 32 10.55 14.41 -9.49
C PRO A 32 9.39 15.38 -9.74
N PRO A 33 8.15 14.88 -9.88
CA PRO A 33 6.97 15.73 -10.04
C PRO A 33 6.84 16.73 -8.89
N LYS A 34 6.38 17.96 -9.18
CA LYS A 34 6.14 19.00 -8.15
C LYS A 34 5.06 18.62 -7.12
N ALA A 35 4.18 17.67 -7.43
CA ALA A 35 3.15 17.15 -6.52
C ALA A 35 2.99 15.65 -6.71
N LEU A 36 2.78 14.91 -5.62
CA LEU A 36 2.52 13.47 -5.67
C LEU A 36 1.15 13.19 -6.29
N ALA A 37 1.11 12.23 -7.22
CA ALA A 37 -0.13 11.82 -7.87
C ALA A 37 -1.12 11.18 -6.88
N SER A 38 -2.42 11.36 -7.12
CA SER A 38 -3.50 10.62 -6.44
C SER A 38 -3.57 9.17 -6.93
N SER A 39 -4.25 8.29 -6.18
CA SER A 39 -4.39 6.89 -6.61
C SER A 39 -5.12 6.76 -7.96
N ILE A 40 -6.13 7.61 -8.21
CA ILE A 40 -6.86 7.65 -9.49
C ILE A 40 -5.96 8.13 -10.64
N GLN A 41 -5.04 9.05 -10.40
CA GLN A 41 -4.06 9.46 -11.42
C GLN A 41 -3.08 8.33 -11.72
N LEU A 42 -2.62 7.62 -10.69
CA LEU A 42 -1.74 6.46 -10.81
C LEU A 42 -2.40 5.30 -11.56
N ALA A 43 -3.70 5.05 -11.32
CA ALA A 43 -4.49 4.05 -12.03
C ALA A 43 -4.60 4.28 -13.55
N LYS A 44 -4.28 5.48 -14.04
CA LYS A 44 -4.22 5.78 -15.49
C LYS A 44 -2.92 5.33 -16.14
N VAL A 45 -1.87 5.08 -15.35
CA VAL A 45 -0.54 4.68 -15.82
C VAL A 45 -0.47 3.18 -16.09
N VAL A 46 -1.11 2.39 -15.23
CA VAL A 46 -1.15 0.93 -15.32
C VAL A 46 -2.58 0.43 -15.13
N ASP A 47 -2.97 -0.49 -16.00
CA ASP A 47 -4.28 -1.14 -15.95
C ASP A 47 -4.07 -2.65 -16.11
N PHE A 48 -4.04 -3.36 -14.98
CA PHE A 48 -3.78 -4.80 -14.95
C PHE A 48 -4.93 -5.61 -15.58
N SER A 49 -6.13 -5.03 -15.73
CA SER A 49 -7.23 -5.70 -16.44
C SER A 49 -6.94 -5.91 -17.93
N LYS A 50 -6.01 -5.12 -18.49
CA LYS A 50 -5.55 -5.25 -19.88
C LYS A 50 -4.44 -6.28 -20.07
N LEU A 51 -3.91 -6.89 -19.00
CA LEU A 51 -2.86 -7.89 -19.11
C LEU A 51 -3.45 -9.23 -19.60
N PRO A 52 -3.00 -9.75 -20.76
CA PRO A 52 -3.43 -11.06 -21.23
C PRO A 52 -3.02 -12.17 -20.26
N GLN A 53 -4.03 -12.85 -19.71
CA GLN A 53 -3.85 -13.93 -18.75
C GLN A 53 -3.49 -15.24 -19.43
N ILE A 54 -2.62 -16.04 -18.81
CA ILE A 54 -2.38 -17.43 -19.23
C ILE A 54 -3.67 -18.24 -19.02
N ALA A 55 -4.00 -19.13 -19.95
CA ALA A 55 -5.20 -19.96 -19.85
C ALA A 55 -5.25 -20.73 -18.52
N LYS A 56 -6.45 -20.79 -17.90
CA LYS A 56 -6.71 -21.42 -16.59
C LYS A 56 -6.05 -20.72 -15.40
N SER A 57 -5.53 -19.50 -15.57
CA SER A 57 -5.10 -18.69 -14.43
C SER A 57 -6.27 -18.38 -13.52
N LYS A 58 -6.02 -18.37 -12.21
CA LYS A 58 -6.95 -17.91 -11.19
C LYS A 58 -6.48 -16.55 -10.70
N VAL A 59 -7.11 -15.49 -11.20
CA VAL A 59 -6.84 -14.13 -10.73
C VAL A 59 -7.30 -14.02 -9.28
N GLY A 60 -6.37 -13.64 -8.40
CA GLY A 60 -6.63 -13.29 -7.02
C GLY A 60 -7.03 -11.82 -6.94
N ARG A 61 -6.03 -10.94 -6.89
CA ARG A 61 -6.22 -9.48 -6.86
C ARG A 61 -6.04 -8.87 -8.24
N ASN A 62 -6.83 -7.84 -8.53
CA ASN A 62 -6.73 -7.08 -9.76
C ASN A 62 -7.13 -5.63 -9.50
N GLU A 63 -6.37 -4.99 -8.62
CA GLU A 63 -6.55 -3.59 -8.19
C GLU A 63 -5.58 -2.69 -8.96
N SER A 64 -5.82 -1.37 -8.99
CA SER A 64 -5.01 -0.42 -9.78
C SER A 64 -3.52 -0.40 -9.44
N ALA A 65 -3.12 -0.76 -8.21
CA ALA A 65 -1.71 -0.83 -7.81
C ALA A 65 -1.21 -2.26 -7.55
N ASN A 66 -2.10 -3.26 -7.50
CA ASN A 66 -1.73 -4.62 -7.12
C ASN A 66 -2.47 -5.67 -7.95
N PHE A 67 -1.72 -6.57 -8.58
CA PHE A 67 -2.26 -7.74 -9.26
C PHE A 67 -1.63 -9.02 -8.72
N THR A 68 -2.47 -10.03 -8.48
CA THR A 68 -2.01 -11.38 -8.16
C THR A 68 -2.77 -12.44 -8.93
N ALA A 69 -2.08 -13.49 -9.37
CA ALA A 69 -2.72 -14.64 -10.00
C ALA A 69 -1.95 -15.93 -9.72
N ASP A 70 -2.70 -17.03 -9.53
CA ASP A 70 -2.14 -18.37 -9.59
C ASP A 70 -2.21 -18.86 -11.04
N VAL A 71 -1.06 -19.22 -11.57
CA VAL A 71 -0.86 -19.46 -13.00
C VAL A 71 -0.26 -20.86 -13.21
N PRO A 72 -0.81 -21.69 -14.11
CA PRO A 72 -0.17 -22.96 -14.46
C PRO A 72 1.11 -22.71 -15.26
N GLY A 73 2.17 -23.46 -14.95
CA GLY A 73 3.45 -23.39 -15.66
C GLY A 73 4.67 -23.33 -14.74
N SER A 74 5.86 -23.38 -15.34
CA SER A 74 7.12 -23.16 -14.65
C SER A 74 7.31 -21.67 -14.35
N VAL A 75 8.12 -21.34 -13.34
CA VAL A 75 8.47 -19.94 -13.02
C VAL A 75 9.08 -19.22 -14.22
N ALA A 76 9.96 -19.89 -14.97
CA ALA A 76 10.62 -19.32 -16.14
C ALA A 76 9.64 -18.99 -17.28
N ASP A 77 8.74 -19.92 -17.62
CA ASP A 77 7.76 -19.71 -18.69
C ASP A 77 6.76 -18.61 -18.34
N VAL A 78 6.29 -18.61 -17.09
CA VAL A 78 5.35 -17.60 -16.59
C VAL A 78 6.02 -16.23 -16.54
N ALA A 79 7.23 -16.11 -16.02
CA ALA A 79 7.98 -14.85 -16.01
C ALA A 79 8.22 -14.33 -17.43
N LYS A 80 8.61 -15.19 -18.37
CA LYS A 80 8.80 -14.83 -19.78
C LYS A 80 7.51 -14.29 -20.40
N HIS A 81 6.37 -14.95 -20.15
CA HIS A 81 5.06 -14.49 -20.63
C HIS A 81 4.76 -13.07 -20.14
N TYR A 82 4.78 -12.84 -18.83
CA TYR A 82 4.42 -11.54 -18.26
C TYR A 82 5.41 -10.43 -18.63
N ARG A 83 6.71 -10.71 -18.66
CA ARG A 83 7.72 -9.74 -19.14
C ARG A 83 7.45 -9.33 -20.58
N THR A 84 7.08 -10.26 -21.45
CA THR A 84 6.74 -9.96 -22.86
C THR A 84 5.48 -9.09 -22.97
N GLN A 85 4.45 -9.36 -22.16
CA GLN A 85 3.23 -8.53 -22.14
C GLN A 85 3.51 -7.12 -21.59
N LEU A 86 4.33 -7.01 -20.55
CA LEU A 86 4.68 -5.72 -19.97
C LEU A 86 5.56 -4.91 -20.94
N ASP A 87 6.49 -5.57 -21.64
CA ASP A 87 7.34 -4.96 -22.66
C ASP A 87 6.52 -4.36 -23.82
N SER A 88 5.47 -5.07 -24.27
CA SER A 88 4.56 -4.60 -25.33
C SER A 88 3.68 -3.42 -24.88
N LEU A 89 3.43 -3.30 -23.58
CA LEU A 89 2.76 -2.16 -22.94
C LEU A 89 3.71 -0.99 -22.61
N GLY A 90 4.99 -1.11 -22.98
CA GLY A 90 6.01 -0.07 -22.82
C GLY A 90 6.77 -0.11 -21.49
N TRP A 91 6.57 -1.15 -20.66
CA TRP A 91 7.32 -1.35 -19.42
C TRP A 91 8.64 -2.06 -19.74
N LYS A 92 9.76 -1.36 -19.60
CA LYS A 92 11.08 -1.90 -19.93
C LYS A 92 11.87 -2.25 -18.67
N PRO A 93 12.75 -3.28 -18.68
CA PRO A 93 13.64 -3.54 -17.56
C PRO A 93 14.43 -2.28 -17.14
N ALA A 94 14.59 -2.05 -15.85
CA ALA A 94 15.42 -0.95 -15.38
C ALA A 94 16.85 -1.14 -15.91
N THR A 95 17.41 -0.12 -16.55
CA THR A 95 18.73 -0.19 -17.19
C THR A 95 19.87 -0.52 -16.23
N ASN A 96 19.69 -0.23 -14.94
CA ASN A 96 20.64 -0.48 -13.86
C ASN A 96 20.05 -1.37 -12.75
N ALA A 97 18.98 -2.11 -13.02
CA ALA A 97 18.54 -3.14 -12.07
C ALA A 97 19.66 -4.17 -11.89
N ALA A 98 19.82 -4.65 -10.66
CA ALA A 98 20.53 -5.91 -10.45
C ALA A 98 19.95 -6.95 -11.42
N LYS A 99 20.80 -7.82 -11.98
CA LYS A 99 20.33 -8.92 -12.83
C LYS A 99 19.20 -9.63 -12.09
N SER A 100 18.10 -9.90 -12.80
CA SER A 100 16.99 -10.67 -12.26
C SER A 100 17.52 -11.96 -11.65
N ASP A 101 17.23 -12.19 -10.36
CA ASP A 101 17.62 -13.41 -9.64
C ASP A 101 16.65 -14.54 -10.01
N ASP A 102 16.74 -14.94 -11.28
CA ASP A 102 15.91 -15.98 -11.84
C ASP A 102 16.49 -17.34 -11.48
N SER A 103 15.70 -18.10 -10.74
CA SER A 103 15.92 -19.47 -10.31
C SER A 103 14.73 -20.33 -10.73
N GLU A 104 14.83 -21.64 -10.52
CA GLU A 104 13.71 -22.54 -10.72
C GLU A 104 12.50 -22.19 -9.83
N SER A 105 12.74 -21.59 -8.66
CA SER A 105 11.71 -21.30 -7.66
C SER A 105 11.21 -19.85 -7.65
N CYS A 106 11.96 -18.91 -8.24
CA CYS A 106 11.64 -17.49 -8.18
C CYS A 106 12.21 -16.77 -9.40
N ALA A 107 11.48 -15.80 -9.94
CA ALA A 107 11.94 -14.86 -10.95
C ALA A 107 11.37 -13.48 -10.61
N SER A 108 12.16 -12.42 -10.79
CA SER A 108 11.73 -11.06 -10.48
C SER A 108 12.20 -10.06 -11.53
N SER A 109 11.52 -8.91 -11.62
CA SER A 109 11.94 -7.81 -12.49
C SER A 109 11.45 -6.48 -11.96
N GLU A 110 12.33 -5.49 -12.01
CA GLU A 110 11.92 -4.10 -11.89
C GLU A 110 11.79 -3.51 -13.30
N LEU A 111 10.61 -2.97 -13.60
CA LEU A 111 10.22 -2.47 -14.90
C LEU A 111 9.84 -0.99 -14.80
N TRP A 112 10.21 -0.21 -15.79
CA TRP A 112 10.12 1.24 -15.79
C TRP A 112 9.34 1.73 -17.01
N LYS A 113 8.53 2.76 -16.80
CA LYS A 113 7.80 3.48 -17.85
C LYS A 113 7.53 4.91 -17.39
N ASP A 114 7.99 5.89 -18.17
CA ASP A 114 7.73 7.32 -17.94
C ASP A 114 8.00 7.78 -16.48
N GLY A 115 9.12 7.33 -15.91
CA GLY A 115 9.52 7.64 -14.52
C GLY A 115 8.78 6.85 -13.43
N HIS A 116 7.88 5.95 -13.80
CA HIS A 116 7.19 5.07 -12.84
C HIS A 116 7.85 3.70 -12.80
N SER A 117 7.84 3.07 -11.61
CA SER A 117 8.37 1.72 -11.39
C SER A 117 7.23 0.72 -11.15
N LEU A 118 7.40 -0.48 -11.69
CA LEU A 118 6.54 -1.65 -11.55
C LEU A 118 7.41 -2.85 -11.20
N TYR A 119 7.04 -3.56 -10.14
CA TYR A 119 7.73 -4.78 -9.73
C TYR A 119 6.92 -6.00 -10.18
N LEU A 120 7.60 -6.94 -10.86
CA LEU A 120 7.11 -8.29 -11.16
C LEU A 120 7.84 -9.29 -10.29
N MET A 121 7.07 -10.18 -9.66
CA MET A 121 7.58 -11.35 -8.95
C MET A 121 6.78 -12.58 -9.36
N VAL A 122 7.49 -13.65 -9.68
CA VAL A 122 6.93 -14.95 -10.00
C VAL A 122 7.61 -15.96 -9.09
N PHE A 123 6.86 -16.70 -8.29
CA PHE A 123 7.43 -17.74 -7.43
C PHE A 123 6.64 -19.03 -7.54
N ARG A 124 7.32 -20.15 -7.36
CA ARG A 124 6.70 -21.47 -7.39
C ARG A 124 5.62 -21.56 -6.31
N PHE A 125 4.45 -22.08 -6.66
CA PHE A 125 3.33 -22.24 -5.76
C PHE A 125 2.82 -23.69 -5.80
N GLY A 126 2.97 -24.40 -4.68
CA GLY A 126 2.58 -25.81 -4.55
C GLY A 126 3.48 -26.80 -5.29
N ASP A 127 3.06 -28.07 -5.28
CA ASP A 127 3.88 -29.20 -5.76
C ASP A 127 3.79 -29.41 -7.28
N LYS A 128 2.69 -28.97 -7.91
CA LYS A 128 2.49 -29.02 -9.35
C LYS A 128 3.25 -27.87 -10.04
N PRO A 129 3.50 -27.93 -11.36
CA PRO A 129 3.99 -26.78 -12.11
C PRO A 129 2.94 -25.67 -12.11
N SER A 130 2.97 -24.86 -11.06
CA SER A 130 2.19 -23.66 -10.86
C SER A 130 3.07 -22.60 -10.23
N ALA A 131 2.84 -21.36 -10.63
CA ALA A 131 3.49 -20.18 -10.10
C ALA A 131 2.44 -19.19 -9.61
N ASN A 132 2.76 -18.47 -8.54
CA ASN A 132 2.05 -17.26 -8.19
C ASN A 132 2.77 -16.09 -8.86
N VAL A 133 1.99 -15.22 -9.49
CA VAL A 133 2.45 -13.98 -10.10
C VAL A 133 1.96 -12.83 -9.25
N THR A 134 2.86 -11.93 -8.88
CA THR A 134 2.56 -10.69 -8.20
C THR A 134 3.13 -9.53 -9.01
N LEU A 135 2.28 -8.55 -9.29
CA LEU A 135 2.65 -7.26 -9.86
C LEU A 135 2.31 -6.18 -8.84
N GLY A 136 3.32 -5.38 -8.48
CA GLY A 136 3.18 -4.26 -7.55
C GLY A 136 3.59 -2.97 -8.23
N PHE A 137 2.63 -2.08 -8.47
CA PHE A 137 2.93 -0.75 -8.97
C PHE A 137 3.53 0.11 -7.85
N ARG A 138 4.65 0.77 -8.13
CA ARG A 138 5.37 1.62 -7.16
C ARG A 138 5.21 3.12 -7.44
N GLY A 139 4.61 3.47 -8.58
CA GLY A 139 4.43 4.85 -9.00
C GLY A 139 5.77 5.55 -9.28
N ASN A 140 5.77 6.88 -9.14
CA ASN A 140 6.90 7.77 -9.44
C ASN A 140 7.46 8.53 -8.22
N LEU A 141 7.09 8.16 -6.99
CA LEU A 141 7.72 8.71 -5.79
C LEU A 141 9.17 8.24 -5.69
N ASP A 142 10.08 9.16 -5.40
CA ASP A 142 11.49 8.87 -5.14
C ASP A 142 11.79 8.90 -3.63
N THR A 143 12.03 7.73 -3.03
CA THR A 143 12.33 7.62 -1.60
C THR A 143 13.57 8.40 -1.18
N ARG A 144 14.46 8.74 -2.12
CA ARG A 144 15.67 9.52 -1.81
C ARG A 144 15.33 10.95 -1.40
N THR A 145 14.17 11.47 -1.78
CA THR A 145 13.70 12.82 -1.44
C THR A 145 12.96 12.88 -0.11
N LEU A 146 12.72 11.74 0.55
CA LEU A 146 12.06 11.71 1.85
C LEU A 146 12.98 12.33 2.93
N PRO A 147 12.39 12.92 3.99
CA PRO A 147 13.14 13.44 5.13
C PRO A 147 14.14 12.41 5.70
N ARG A 148 15.27 12.90 6.21
CA ARG A 148 16.28 12.09 6.89
C ARG A 148 16.82 12.88 8.07
N SER A 149 17.21 12.20 9.14
CA SER A 149 17.87 12.84 10.27
C SER A 149 19.18 13.52 9.84
N LYS A 150 19.51 14.61 10.53
CA LYS A 150 20.75 15.35 10.28
C LYS A 150 21.96 14.44 10.53
N GLY A 151 22.92 14.44 9.60
CA GLY A 151 24.13 13.61 9.69
C GLY A 151 23.96 12.17 9.19
N ALA A 152 22.76 11.80 8.72
CA ALA A 152 22.52 10.51 8.10
C ALA A 152 23.48 10.22 6.93
N LYS A 153 23.98 8.98 6.87
CA LYS A 153 24.88 8.50 5.81
C LYS A 153 24.17 7.45 4.97
N GLU A 154 23.93 7.77 3.70
CA GLU A 154 23.30 6.83 2.76
C GLU A 154 24.17 5.58 2.57
N LEU A 155 23.53 4.41 2.71
CA LEU A 155 24.11 3.11 2.36
C LEU A 155 23.68 2.69 0.96
N TYR A 156 22.42 2.95 0.61
CA TYR A 156 21.81 2.62 -0.66
C TYR A 156 20.66 3.58 -0.96
N GLY A 157 20.48 3.94 -2.23
CA GLY A 157 19.39 4.81 -2.67
C GLY A 157 18.92 4.45 -4.07
N SER A 158 17.63 4.14 -4.20
CA SER A 158 16.90 4.03 -5.45
C SER A 158 15.57 4.78 -5.34
N GLN A 159 14.85 4.91 -6.46
CA GLN A 159 13.53 5.51 -6.44
C GLN A 159 12.60 4.82 -5.45
N ILE A 160 12.61 3.48 -5.41
CA ILE A 160 11.66 2.70 -4.62
C ILE A 160 12.13 2.36 -3.19
N GLN A 161 13.42 2.51 -2.91
CA GLN A 161 13.99 2.17 -1.61
C GLN A 161 15.23 3.01 -1.29
N THR A 162 15.30 3.53 -0.07
CA THR A 162 16.48 4.23 0.44
C THR A 162 16.86 3.66 1.80
N THR A 163 18.14 3.36 2.01
CA THR A 163 18.68 2.86 3.27
C THR A 163 19.84 3.74 3.71
N TYR A 164 19.85 4.15 4.98
CA TYR A 164 20.91 4.97 5.55
C TYR A 164 21.19 4.63 7.01
N VAL A 165 22.36 5.05 7.49
CA VAL A 165 22.74 4.98 8.90
C VAL A 165 22.47 6.32 9.55
N ALA A 166 21.76 6.30 10.68
CA ALA A 166 21.53 7.46 11.54
C ALA A 166 22.48 7.44 12.75
N GLU A 167 22.74 8.63 13.31
CA GLU A 167 23.55 8.77 14.53
C GLU A 167 22.74 8.52 15.81
N ALA A 168 21.45 8.88 15.79
CA ALA A 168 20.54 8.72 16.90
C ALA A 168 20.21 7.24 17.16
N LYS A 169 19.76 6.94 18.39
CA LYS A 169 19.22 5.62 18.74
C LYS A 169 17.80 5.46 18.17
N VAL A 170 17.39 4.20 17.98
CA VAL A 170 16.12 3.83 17.32
C VAL A 170 14.89 4.62 17.81
N PRO A 171 14.63 4.80 19.13
CA PRO A 171 13.45 5.56 19.55
C PRO A 171 13.49 7.03 19.13
N ALA A 172 14.62 7.71 19.34
CA ALA A 172 14.79 9.13 19.01
C ALA A 172 14.78 9.37 17.50
N GLU A 173 15.36 8.44 16.73
CA GLU A 173 15.33 8.49 15.27
C GLU A 173 13.89 8.36 14.76
N ALA A 174 13.13 7.38 15.26
CA ALA A 174 11.74 7.18 14.85
C ALA A 174 10.85 8.40 15.17
N GLU A 175 11.02 9.02 16.34
CA GLU A 175 10.29 10.26 16.72
C GLU A 175 10.64 11.44 15.81
N THR A 176 11.92 11.59 15.46
CA THR A 176 12.39 12.64 14.55
C THR A 176 11.77 12.47 13.17
N LEU A 177 11.85 11.25 12.61
CA LEU A 177 11.30 10.97 11.29
C LEU A 177 9.78 11.12 11.24
N ALA A 178 9.06 10.69 12.29
CA ALA A 178 7.62 10.88 12.36
C ALA A 178 7.25 12.37 12.32
N LYS A 179 7.93 13.19 13.11
CA LYS A 179 7.73 14.65 13.11
C LYS A 179 8.03 15.27 11.74
N ASP A 180 9.16 14.93 11.13
CA ASP A 180 9.60 15.53 9.87
C ASP A 180 8.70 15.10 8.69
N LEU A 181 8.27 13.83 8.66
CA LEU A 181 7.32 13.33 7.67
C LEU A 181 5.94 13.99 7.85
N THR A 182 5.45 14.15 9.07
CA THR A 182 4.21 14.89 9.34
C THR A 182 4.31 16.35 8.94
N ALA A 183 5.45 17.01 9.17
CA ALA A 183 5.69 18.37 8.71
C ALA A 183 5.71 18.47 7.17
N ASP A 184 6.16 17.41 6.48
CA ASP A 184 6.05 17.27 5.03
C ASP A 184 4.63 16.85 4.57
N GLY A 185 3.65 16.75 5.47
CA GLY A 185 2.25 16.45 5.12
C GLY A 185 1.94 14.96 4.93
N TRP A 186 2.81 14.07 5.41
CA TRP A 186 2.51 12.65 5.51
C TRP A 186 1.69 12.35 6.76
N GLN A 187 0.67 11.49 6.63
CA GLN A 187 -0.14 11.05 7.76
C GLN A 187 0.30 9.66 8.22
N GLU A 188 0.69 9.54 9.49
CA GLU A 188 0.99 8.24 10.10
C GLU A 188 -0.28 7.38 10.18
N PHE A 189 -0.16 6.09 9.94
CA PHE A 189 -1.23 5.12 10.11
C PHE A 189 -0.72 3.79 10.66
N LYS A 190 -1.64 2.97 11.16
CA LYS A 190 -1.39 1.57 11.52
C LYS A 190 -2.09 0.66 10.52
N THR A 191 -1.46 -0.46 10.16
CA THR A 191 -2.15 -1.47 9.36
C THR A 191 -3.30 -2.07 10.18
N LEU A 192 -4.51 -2.07 9.64
CA LEU A 192 -5.67 -2.67 10.29
C LEU A 192 -5.39 -4.12 10.68
N PHE A 193 -5.84 -4.52 11.88
CA PHE A 193 -5.71 -5.87 12.42
C PHE A 193 -4.25 -6.34 12.68
N THR A 194 -3.30 -5.41 12.78
CA THR A 194 -1.93 -5.72 13.17
C THR A 194 -1.62 -5.20 14.56
N SER A 195 -0.86 -5.98 15.33
CA SER A 195 -0.26 -5.52 16.58
C SER A 195 1.21 -5.24 16.32
N THR A 196 1.64 -4.00 16.56
CA THR A 196 3.05 -3.62 16.49
C THR A 196 3.61 -3.60 17.91
N THR A 197 4.61 -4.43 18.19
CA THR A 197 5.38 -4.34 19.43
C THR A 197 6.49 -3.32 19.23
N LYS A 198 6.58 -2.33 20.13
CA LYS A 198 7.69 -1.37 20.16
C LYS A 198 8.85 -1.98 20.96
N SER A 199 10.07 -2.01 20.40
CA SER A 199 11.28 -2.43 21.14
C SER A 199 12.39 -1.37 21.02
N ASP A 200 13.27 -1.22 21.99
CA ASP A 200 14.32 -0.18 21.90
C ASP A 200 15.32 -0.39 20.75
N LYS A 201 15.22 -1.51 20.02
CA LYS A 201 16.05 -1.87 18.87
C LYS A 201 15.30 -1.83 17.55
N GLU A 202 13.97 -1.68 17.54
CA GLU A 202 13.15 -1.75 16.33
C GLU A 202 11.89 -0.89 16.44
N ARG A 203 11.65 -0.11 15.39
CA ARG A 203 10.42 0.63 15.15
C ARG A 203 10.03 0.44 13.69
N HIS A 204 8.76 0.17 13.45
CA HIS A 204 8.16 0.26 12.11
C HIS A 204 7.11 1.36 12.13
N LEU A 205 7.25 2.31 11.22
CA LEU A 205 6.29 3.38 11.00
C LEU A 205 5.69 3.23 9.60
N GLN A 206 4.45 3.67 9.43
CA GLN A 206 3.80 3.69 8.13
C GLN A 206 3.14 5.05 7.94
N PHE A 207 3.34 5.62 6.75
CA PHE A 207 2.75 6.91 6.41
C PHE A 207 2.10 6.86 5.05
N ARG A 208 1.09 7.71 4.85
CA ARG A 208 0.40 7.86 3.57
C ARG A 208 0.30 9.31 3.16
N LYS A 209 0.31 9.55 1.85
CA LYS A 209 0.13 10.87 1.23
C LYS A 209 -0.32 10.67 -0.22
N ASN A 210 -1.50 11.18 -0.55
CA ASN A 210 -2.15 10.98 -1.85
C ASN A 210 -2.19 9.48 -2.22
N GLY A 211 -1.81 9.11 -3.46
CA GLY A 211 -1.79 7.74 -3.95
C GLY A 211 -0.61 6.89 -3.47
N TYR A 212 0.06 7.26 -2.38
CA TYR A 212 1.25 6.55 -1.89
C TYR A 212 1.16 6.20 -0.41
N ALA A 213 1.75 5.05 -0.07
CA ALA A 213 2.16 4.73 1.29
C ALA A 213 3.67 4.47 1.33
N ILE A 214 4.29 4.82 2.44
CA ILE A 214 5.68 4.50 2.74
C ILE A 214 5.77 3.69 4.03
N THR A 215 6.72 2.77 4.05
CA THR A 215 7.15 2.06 5.26
C THR A 215 8.50 2.63 5.70
N VAL A 216 8.67 2.76 7.01
CA VAL A 216 9.93 3.22 7.63
C VAL A 216 10.33 2.18 8.66
N SER A 217 11.33 1.35 8.34
CA SER A 217 11.97 0.49 9.32
C SER A 217 13.14 1.24 9.95
N VAL A 218 13.17 1.29 11.28
CA VAL A 218 14.26 1.89 12.06
C VAL A 218 14.78 0.83 13.01
N GLU A 219 15.96 0.30 12.72
CA GLU A 219 16.47 -0.91 13.35
C GLU A 219 17.92 -0.73 13.80
N GLN A 220 18.28 -1.34 14.94
CA GLN A 220 19.68 -1.51 15.31
C GLN A 220 20.27 -2.71 14.56
N VAL A 221 21.31 -2.50 13.77
CA VAL A 221 21.92 -3.56 12.96
C VAL A 221 23.34 -3.88 13.42
N GLU A 222 23.58 -5.12 13.84
CA GLU A 222 24.88 -5.58 14.36
C GLU A 222 26.00 -5.44 13.31
N ALA A 223 25.72 -5.84 12.06
CA ALA A 223 26.65 -5.72 10.94
C ALA A 223 27.05 -4.27 10.63
N GLN A 224 26.31 -3.28 11.14
CA GLN A 224 26.63 -1.86 11.05
C GLN A 224 27.21 -1.32 12.36
N ASN A 225 27.91 -2.16 13.13
CA ASN A 225 28.48 -1.82 14.44
C ASN A 225 27.42 -1.34 15.44
N ASN A 226 26.26 -2.01 15.47
CA ASN A 226 25.13 -1.69 16.36
C ASN A 226 24.58 -0.26 16.19
N LYS A 227 24.76 0.32 14.99
CA LYS A 227 24.18 1.61 14.62
C LYS A 227 22.72 1.45 14.21
N THR A 228 22.00 2.56 14.26
CA THR A 228 20.62 2.65 13.76
C THR A 228 20.64 2.76 12.24
N VAL A 229 19.97 1.83 11.58
CA VAL A 229 19.74 1.81 10.13
C VAL A 229 18.28 2.13 9.90
N VAL A 230 18.04 3.05 8.98
CA VAL A 230 16.70 3.40 8.51
C VAL A 230 16.54 2.90 7.09
N GLN A 231 15.40 2.28 6.80
CA GLN A 231 15.00 1.87 5.47
C GLN A 231 13.62 2.42 5.13
N TYR A 232 13.55 3.16 4.03
CA TYR A 232 12.30 3.54 3.38
C TYR A 232 11.92 2.52 2.31
N GLY A 233 10.64 2.17 2.25
CA GLY A 233 10.01 1.53 1.09
C GLY A 233 8.77 2.30 0.67
N VAL A 234 8.42 2.24 -0.61
CA VAL A 234 7.20 2.87 -1.15
C VAL A 234 6.28 1.85 -1.79
N GLU A 235 4.98 2.07 -1.65
CA GLU A 235 3.93 1.40 -2.41
C GLU A 235 2.97 2.43 -3.01
N ALA A 236 2.52 2.21 -4.25
CA ALA A 236 1.35 2.91 -4.75
C ALA A 236 0.10 2.31 -4.08
N LEU A 237 -0.85 3.17 -3.75
CA LEU A 237 -2.14 2.77 -3.20
C LEU A 237 -3.13 2.53 -4.33
N SER A 238 -3.96 1.50 -4.16
CA SER A 238 -5.07 1.24 -5.07
C SER A 238 -6.22 2.22 -4.80
N HIS A 239 -6.42 2.53 -3.52
CA HIS A 239 -7.50 3.36 -3.01
C HIS A 239 -6.97 4.52 -2.15
N GLU A 240 -7.39 5.73 -2.47
CA GLU A 240 -7.11 6.92 -1.65
C GLU A 240 -8.29 7.21 -0.74
N LEU A 241 -8.12 7.01 0.56
CA LEU A 241 -9.18 7.22 1.57
C LEU A 241 -8.89 8.50 2.37
N PRO A 242 -9.53 9.63 2.08
CA PRO A 242 -9.24 10.87 2.79
C PRO A 242 -9.46 10.71 4.29
N ALA A 243 -8.54 11.20 5.12
CA ALA A 243 -8.79 11.44 6.52
C ALA A 243 -8.46 12.89 6.86
N PRO A 244 -9.13 13.47 7.85
CA PRO A 244 -8.71 14.76 8.37
C PRO A 244 -7.25 14.75 8.86
N ALA A 245 -6.54 15.86 8.69
CA ALA A 245 -5.17 16.00 9.16
C ALA A 245 -5.04 15.89 10.68
N ASP A 246 -6.08 16.27 11.41
CA ASP A 246 -6.22 16.18 12.87
C ASP A 246 -6.72 14.80 13.36
N ALA A 247 -6.86 13.82 12.46
CA ALA A 247 -7.33 12.50 12.83
C ALA A 247 -6.28 11.72 13.65
N THR A 248 -6.75 11.06 14.70
CA THR A 248 -5.97 10.16 15.56
C THR A 248 -6.42 8.72 15.36
N ASP A 249 -5.63 7.75 15.83
CA ASP A 249 -5.92 6.32 15.69
C ASP A 249 -6.24 5.94 14.23
N VAL A 250 -5.48 6.49 13.27
CA VAL A 250 -5.67 6.19 11.86
C VAL A 250 -5.20 4.77 11.60
N GLU A 251 -6.14 3.91 11.25
CA GLU A 251 -5.90 2.55 10.81
C GLU A 251 -6.31 2.42 9.34
N PHE A 252 -5.48 1.78 8.52
CA PHE A 252 -5.71 1.71 7.08
C PHE A 252 -5.31 0.33 6.53
N ALA A 253 -6.07 -0.15 5.55
CA ALA A 253 -5.73 -1.31 4.75
C ALA A 253 -6.23 -1.14 3.32
N ASP A 254 -5.32 -0.74 2.42
CA ASP A 254 -5.61 -0.52 1.00
C ASP A 254 -6.31 -1.72 0.35
N LEU A 255 -5.79 -2.91 0.62
CA LEU A 255 -6.26 -4.18 0.05
C LEU A 255 -7.62 -4.64 0.58
N ARG A 256 -8.07 -4.10 1.72
CA ARG A 256 -9.43 -4.29 2.23
C ARG A 256 -10.34 -3.13 1.87
N TRP A 257 -9.79 -2.10 1.23
CA TRP A 257 -10.46 -0.85 0.95
C TRP A 257 -11.09 -0.25 2.21
N GLU A 258 -10.36 -0.28 3.33
CA GLU A 258 -10.87 0.11 4.65
C GLU A 258 -9.95 1.10 5.35
N MET A 259 -10.55 2.08 6.02
CA MET A 259 -9.87 3.00 6.94
C MET A 259 -10.73 3.26 8.18
N ARG A 260 -10.09 3.44 9.33
CA ARG A 260 -10.74 3.88 10.57
C ARG A 260 -9.94 5.02 11.19
N CYS A 261 -10.61 5.98 11.80
CA CYS A 261 -9.95 7.00 12.61
C CYS A 261 -10.92 7.65 13.61
N LYS A 262 -10.36 8.48 14.50
CA LYS A 262 -11.10 9.36 15.39
C LYS A 262 -10.74 10.80 15.11
N VAL A 263 -11.72 11.68 15.22
CA VAL A 263 -11.55 13.12 15.00
C VAL A 263 -12.18 13.85 16.18
N ALA A 264 -11.44 14.79 16.78
CA ALA A 264 -11.89 15.59 17.92
C ALA A 264 -12.81 16.74 17.50
N ARG A 265 -13.81 16.43 16.67
CA ARG A 265 -14.81 17.36 16.13
C ARG A 265 -16.19 16.70 16.11
N ASP A 266 -17.23 17.52 16.14
CA ASP A 266 -18.60 17.04 16.06
C ASP A 266 -18.93 16.41 14.69
N LEU A 267 -20.03 15.65 14.64
CA LEU A 267 -20.47 14.93 13.45
C LEU A 267 -20.64 15.84 12.24
N LYS A 268 -21.16 17.05 12.43
CA LYS A 268 -21.46 17.99 11.34
C LYS A 268 -20.16 18.47 10.70
N ALA A 269 -19.19 18.89 11.51
CA ALA A 269 -17.89 19.34 11.03
C ALA A 269 -17.11 18.23 10.31
N VAL A 270 -17.28 16.96 10.72
CA VAL A 270 -16.64 15.82 10.05
C VAL A 270 -17.39 15.44 8.77
N ALA A 271 -18.72 15.51 8.74
CA ALA A 271 -19.50 15.31 7.51
C ALA A 271 -19.14 16.34 6.43
N GLU A 272 -19.09 17.62 6.78
CA GLU A 272 -18.71 18.71 5.87
C GLU A 272 -17.29 18.53 5.30
N PHE A 273 -16.38 17.91 6.07
CA PHE A 273 -15.06 17.52 5.56
C PHE A 273 -15.20 16.47 4.45
N TYR A 274 -15.94 15.39 4.68
CA TYR A 274 -16.05 14.30 3.68
C TYR A 274 -16.85 14.70 2.44
N GLU A 275 -17.84 15.58 2.58
CA GLU A 275 -18.54 16.18 1.43
C GLU A 275 -17.61 16.90 0.47
N LYS A 276 -16.49 17.45 0.96
CA LYS A 276 -15.47 18.14 0.13
C LYS A 276 -14.33 17.20 -0.26
N ALA A 277 -13.85 16.42 0.69
CA ALA A 277 -12.66 15.58 0.52
C ALA A 277 -12.89 14.42 -0.44
N MET A 278 -14.07 13.79 -0.41
CA MET A 278 -14.37 12.66 -1.29
C MET A 278 -14.44 13.07 -2.76
N PRO A 279 -15.16 14.14 -3.16
CA PRO A 279 -15.09 14.64 -4.54
C PRO A 279 -13.70 15.10 -4.97
N ALA A 280 -12.93 15.74 -4.07
CA ALA A 280 -11.55 16.14 -4.35
C ALA A 280 -10.63 14.92 -4.62
N ALA A 281 -10.89 13.79 -3.95
CA ALA A 281 -10.24 12.51 -4.21
C ALA A 281 -10.82 11.75 -5.42
N GLY A 282 -11.79 12.33 -6.15
CA GLY A 282 -12.36 11.80 -7.39
C GLY A 282 -13.56 10.87 -7.22
N TYR A 283 -14.16 10.84 -6.03
CA TYR A 283 -15.38 10.07 -5.77
C TYR A 283 -16.64 10.90 -6.07
N THR A 284 -17.65 10.28 -6.69
CA THR A 284 -18.94 10.94 -6.96
C THR A 284 -19.92 10.66 -5.85
N ALA A 285 -20.51 11.71 -5.24
CA ALA A 285 -21.52 11.54 -4.21
C ALA A 285 -22.74 10.76 -4.73
N LEU A 286 -23.19 9.79 -3.94
CA LEU A 286 -24.44 9.06 -4.16
C LEU A 286 -25.49 9.56 -3.16
N GLN A 287 -26.74 9.14 -3.37
CA GLN A 287 -27.80 9.41 -2.41
C GLN A 287 -27.44 8.76 -1.05
N SER A 288 -27.25 9.60 -0.04
CA SER A 288 -27.01 9.18 1.35
C SER A 288 -28.31 9.09 2.13
N GLU A 289 -28.31 8.28 3.18
CA GLU A 289 -29.39 8.29 4.16
C GLU A 289 -29.36 9.58 4.97
N LYS A 290 -30.50 9.96 5.56
CA LYS A 290 -30.53 11.13 6.45
C LYS A 290 -29.69 10.83 7.70
N PRO A 291 -28.72 11.68 8.06
CA PRO A 291 -27.97 11.52 9.29
C PRO A 291 -28.92 11.53 10.50
N THR A 292 -28.60 10.71 11.50
CA THR A 292 -29.22 10.71 12.83
C THR A 292 -28.43 11.62 13.78
N ALA A 293 -28.95 11.85 14.99
CA ALA A 293 -28.23 12.60 16.02
C ALA A 293 -26.89 11.94 16.44
N THR A 294 -26.75 10.62 16.24
CA THR A 294 -25.60 9.84 16.71
C THR A 294 -24.70 9.33 15.59
N GLY A 295 -25.04 9.57 14.33
CA GLY A 295 -24.24 9.10 13.19
C GLY A 295 -24.91 9.26 11.84
N GLY A 296 -24.20 8.88 10.78
CA GLY A 296 -24.69 8.94 9.41
C GLY A 296 -23.84 8.12 8.45
N VAL A 297 -24.43 7.68 7.35
CA VAL A 297 -23.75 6.93 6.29
C VAL A 297 -23.84 7.71 4.99
N TYR A 298 -22.68 8.11 4.47
CA TYR A 298 -22.53 8.83 3.21
C TYR A 298 -21.93 7.86 2.19
N LYS A 299 -22.51 7.82 0.99
CA LYS A 299 -22.08 6.88 -0.05
C LYS A 299 -21.49 7.66 -1.21
N TYR A 300 -20.43 7.13 -1.79
CA TYR A 300 -19.79 7.68 -2.98
C TYR A 300 -19.44 6.56 -3.95
N ALA A 301 -19.32 6.87 -5.23
CA ALA A 301 -18.94 5.96 -6.29
C ALA A 301 -17.57 6.29 -6.88
N THR A 302 -16.81 5.26 -7.26
CA THR A 302 -15.67 5.40 -8.18
C THR A 302 -16.14 5.55 -9.63
N PRO A 303 -15.25 5.94 -10.56
CA PRO A 303 -15.55 5.89 -12.00
C PRO A 303 -15.97 4.49 -12.50
N GLU A 304 -15.44 3.44 -11.88
CA GLU A 304 -15.74 2.03 -12.15
C GLU A 304 -17.07 1.57 -11.52
N LYS A 305 -17.78 2.49 -10.85
CA LYS A 305 -19.06 2.32 -10.15
C LYS A 305 -18.97 1.52 -8.86
N ASP A 306 -17.78 1.18 -8.38
CA ASP A 306 -17.62 0.63 -7.04
C ASP A 306 -18.08 1.65 -5.99
N VAL A 307 -18.51 1.18 -4.82
CA VAL A 307 -19.13 2.05 -3.81
C VAL A 307 -18.25 2.12 -2.58
N ILE A 308 -18.05 3.33 -2.06
CA ILE A 308 -17.47 3.57 -0.76
C ILE A 308 -18.48 4.20 0.19
N SER A 309 -18.55 3.65 1.40
CA SER A 309 -19.35 4.17 2.51
C SER A 309 -18.44 4.88 3.52
N VAL A 310 -18.76 6.14 3.83
CA VAL A 310 -18.24 6.90 4.96
C VAL A 310 -19.26 6.80 6.09
N ILE A 311 -18.91 6.06 7.13
CA ILE A 311 -19.75 5.82 8.30
C ILE A 311 -19.22 6.70 9.44
N LEU A 312 -20.06 7.63 9.88
CA LEU A 312 -19.76 8.53 10.99
C LEU A 312 -20.58 8.11 12.21
N SER A 313 -19.94 8.11 13.37
CA SER A 313 -20.64 7.87 14.64
C SER A 313 -20.06 8.72 15.76
N SER A 314 -20.90 9.17 16.69
CA SER A 314 -20.48 9.88 17.89
C SER A 314 -21.28 9.40 19.10
N LYS A 315 -20.57 9.19 20.21
CA LYS A 315 -21.17 8.81 21.50
C LYS A 315 -21.51 10.00 22.38
N ASP A 316 -20.74 11.09 22.27
CA ASP A 316 -20.80 12.24 23.17
C ASP A 316 -21.05 13.58 22.44
N GLY A 317 -21.18 13.55 21.12
CA GLY A 317 -21.34 14.71 20.26
C GLY A 317 -20.08 15.56 20.08
N LYS A 318 -18.96 15.22 20.74
CA LYS A 318 -17.71 16.01 20.74
C LYS A 318 -16.61 15.39 19.89
N ALA A 319 -16.60 14.06 19.81
CA ALA A 319 -15.69 13.32 18.96
C ALA A 319 -16.46 12.42 18.01
N THR A 320 -15.93 12.26 16.81
CA THR A 320 -16.51 11.42 15.77
C THR A 320 -15.55 10.29 15.45
N THR A 321 -16.07 9.06 15.49
CA THR A 321 -15.40 7.89 14.93
C THR A 321 -15.82 7.76 13.48
N VAL A 322 -14.84 7.54 12.61
CA VAL A 322 -15.02 7.41 11.16
C VAL A 322 -14.59 6.02 10.72
N LYS A 323 -15.41 5.34 9.92
CA LYS A 323 -15.06 4.14 9.16
C LYS A 323 -15.34 4.41 7.69
N LEU A 324 -14.33 4.24 6.85
CA LEU A 324 -14.46 4.19 5.40
C LEU A 324 -14.34 2.74 4.97
N ILE A 325 -15.28 2.26 4.17
CA ILE A 325 -15.26 0.89 3.64
C ILE A 325 -15.76 0.89 2.20
N GLY A 326 -14.97 0.33 1.30
CA GLY A 326 -15.29 0.18 -0.11
C GLY A 326 -15.74 -1.23 -0.48
N PHE A 327 -16.55 -1.31 -1.52
CA PHE A 327 -17.06 -2.54 -2.09
C PHE A 327 -17.04 -2.44 -3.61
N SER A 328 -16.44 -3.45 -4.25
CA SER A 328 -16.55 -3.57 -5.70
C SER A 328 -18.00 -3.89 -6.10
N GLN A 329 -18.38 -3.56 -7.34
CA GLN A 329 -19.68 -3.93 -7.91
C GLN A 329 -19.98 -5.43 -7.74
N LYS A 330 -19.00 -6.28 -8.05
CA LYS A 330 -19.10 -7.72 -7.81
C LYS A 330 -19.30 -8.05 -6.33
N GLY A 331 -18.55 -7.41 -5.44
CA GLY A 331 -18.69 -7.61 -3.99
C GLY A 331 -20.09 -7.23 -3.47
N LEU A 332 -20.69 -6.15 -4.01
CA LEU A 332 -22.05 -5.76 -3.69
C LEU A 332 -23.09 -6.78 -4.19
N GLU A 333 -22.93 -7.28 -5.42
CA GLU A 333 -23.80 -8.32 -5.96
C GLU A 333 -23.70 -9.63 -5.18
N ASP A 334 -22.49 -10.05 -4.82
CA ASP A 334 -22.26 -11.27 -4.05
C ASP A 334 -22.85 -11.13 -2.64
N ARG A 335 -22.69 -9.97 -1.98
CA ARG A 335 -23.33 -9.67 -0.70
C ARG A 335 -24.85 -9.67 -0.81
N LYS A 336 -25.41 -9.05 -1.85
CA LYS A 336 -26.87 -9.06 -2.08
C LYS A 336 -27.39 -10.48 -2.20
N LYS A 337 -26.73 -11.32 -3.00
CA LYS A 337 -27.10 -12.74 -3.15
C LYS A 337 -26.96 -13.51 -1.83
N ALA A 338 -25.95 -13.22 -1.01
CA ALA A 338 -25.77 -13.84 0.30
C ALA A 338 -26.88 -13.44 1.29
N ILE A 339 -27.31 -12.17 1.28
CA ILE A 339 -28.46 -11.68 2.05
C ILE A 339 -29.75 -12.39 1.58
N GLU A 340 -29.97 -12.49 0.26
CA GLU A 340 -31.12 -13.21 -0.31
C GLU A 340 -31.13 -14.71 0.07
N ARG A 341 -29.95 -15.31 0.28
CA ARG A 341 -29.79 -16.68 0.79
C ARG A 341 -29.89 -16.79 2.32
N GLY A 342 -29.99 -15.68 3.05
CA GLY A 342 -30.01 -15.66 4.52
C GLY A 342 -28.66 -16.01 5.17
N GLU A 343 -27.56 -15.92 4.43
CA GLU A 343 -26.20 -16.21 4.93
C GLU A 343 -25.62 -15.05 5.73
N ILE A 344 -26.12 -13.83 5.48
CA ILE A 344 -25.64 -12.58 6.07
C ILE A 344 -26.85 -11.78 6.53
N ASP A 345 -26.79 -11.20 7.73
CA ASP A 345 -27.80 -10.25 8.21
C ASP A 345 -27.77 -8.99 7.32
N PRO A 346 -28.90 -8.58 6.70
CA PRO A 346 -28.98 -7.35 5.91
C PRO A 346 -28.52 -6.10 6.67
N ASN A 347 -28.50 -6.13 8.01
CA ASN A 347 -28.06 -5.03 8.87
C ASN A 347 -26.60 -5.16 9.36
N SER A 348 -25.86 -6.18 8.94
CA SER A 348 -24.45 -6.34 9.30
C SER A 348 -23.55 -5.51 8.37
N ASP A 349 -22.82 -4.56 8.95
CA ASP A 349 -21.86 -3.63 8.30
C ASP A 349 -20.39 -4.06 8.37
#